data_AF-A0A652KFT0-F1
#
_entry.id   AF-A0A652KFT0-F1
#
_cell.length_a   1.000
_cell.length_b   1.000
_cell.length_c   1.000
_cell.angle_alpha   90.00
_cell.angle_beta   90.00
_cell.angle_gamma   90.00
#
_symmetry.space_group_name_H-M   'P 1'
#
loop_
_entity.id
_entity.type
_entity.pdbx_description
1 polymer ?
#
loop_
_entity_poly.entity_id
_entity_poly.type
_entity_poly.pdbx_seq_one_letter_code
_entity_poly.pdbx_strand_id
1 'polypeptide(L)'
;MSWTSFLTNPVGIETIYGGHPPELAAVPLHAVDFSREGPLLTLRFDMPSYPETPPKKWSVQGFDTAQVTMALAGVRTVSLTGFTSDPVVDIVLSGGDGVAVEICSDSVQLQASAAVVYIAQISGYRTAGAAGSA
;
A
#
# COMPACT_ATOMS: atom_id res chain seq x y z
N MET A 1 -2.47 2.71 17.01
CA MET A 1 -1.65 3.73 16.31
C MET A 1 -1.94 3.57 14.82
N SER A 2 -2.12 4.66 14.07
CA SER A 2 -2.30 4.59 12.62
C SER A 2 -1.00 4.15 11.94
N TRP A 3 -1.07 3.33 10.89
CA TRP A 3 0.11 2.95 10.11
C TRP A 3 0.82 4.18 9.50
N THR A 4 0.08 5.28 9.27
CA THR A 4 0.65 6.53 8.74
C THR A 4 1.67 7.18 9.67
N SER A 5 1.65 6.88 10.97
CA SER A 5 2.64 7.43 11.92
C SER A 5 4.05 6.90 11.70
N PHE A 6 4.21 5.80 10.93
CA PHE A 6 5.51 5.25 10.58
C PHE A 6 6.06 5.79 9.25
N LEU A 7 5.29 6.63 8.55
CA LEU A 7 5.71 7.25 7.30
C LEU A 7 6.49 8.53 7.55
N THR A 8 7.44 8.83 6.67
CA THR A 8 8.13 10.14 6.68
C THR A 8 7.34 11.24 5.98
N ASN A 9 6.33 10.92 5.17
CA ASN A 9 5.52 11.88 4.40
C ASN A 9 4.00 11.59 4.43
N PRO A 10 3.35 11.43 5.60
CA PRO A 10 1.96 10.99 5.70
C PRO A 10 0.93 12.00 5.17
N VAL A 11 1.29 13.29 5.09
CA VAL A 11 0.39 14.40 4.77
C VAL A 11 -0.46 14.14 3.51
N GLY A 12 0.13 13.56 2.47
CA GLY A 12 -0.57 13.31 1.20
C GLY A 12 -1.72 12.31 1.35
N ILE A 13 -1.48 11.17 2.00
CA ILE A 13 -2.51 10.14 2.21
C ILE A 13 -3.53 10.59 3.24
N GLU A 14 -3.10 11.26 4.30
CA GLU A 14 -4.00 11.79 5.33
C GLU A 14 -4.94 12.84 4.75
N THR A 15 -4.46 13.74 3.88
CA THR A 15 -5.30 14.74 3.23
C THR A 15 -6.40 14.10 2.37
N ILE A 16 -6.06 13.04 1.62
CA ILE A 16 -7.02 12.33 0.76
C ILE A 16 -8.12 11.65 1.57
N TYR A 17 -7.79 11.15 2.78
CA TYR A 17 -8.71 10.43 3.66
C TYR A 17 -9.21 11.27 4.85
N GLY A 18 -9.14 12.60 4.78
CA GLY A 18 -9.67 13.47 5.83
C GLY A 18 -9.03 13.26 7.22
N GLY A 19 -7.77 12.84 7.27
CA GLY A 19 -7.02 12.53 8.48
C GLY A 19 -7.19 11.10 9.01
N HIS A 20 -8.07 10.31 8.39
CA HIS A 20 -8.38 8.94 8.83
C HIS A 20 -8.25 7.91 7.69
N PRO A 21 -7.03 7.66 7.17
CA PRO A 21 -6.82 6.56 6.24
C PRO A 21 -7.27 5.23 6.85
N PRO A 22 -7.89 4.33 6.06
CA PRO A 22 -8.32 3.03 6.56
C PRO A 22 -7.11 2.17 6.97
N GLU A 23 -7.36 1.20 7.83
CA GLU A 23 -6.39 0.15 8.14
C GLU A 23 -6.07 -0.64 6.87
N LEU A 24 -4.82 -1.09 6.73
CA LEU A 24 -4.39 -1.86 5.57
C LEU A 24 -4.73 -3.35 5.74
N ALA A 25 -6.01 -3.63 5.97
CA ALA A 25 -6.53 -4.98 6.10
C ALA A 25 -7.25 -5.40 4.81
N ALA A 26 -7.05 -6.66 4.40
CA ALA A 26 -7.61 -7.25 3.19
C ALA A 26 -7.41 -6.40 1.92
N VAL A 27 -6.18 -5.93 1.70
CA VAL A 27 -5.83 -5.10 0.53
C VAL A 27 -5.38 -5.95 -0.66
N PRO A 28 -5.87 -5.66 -1.89
CA PRO A 28 -5.33 -6.23 -3.11
C PRO A 28 -3.88 -5.78 -3.33
N LEU A 29 -2.93 -6.72 -3.31
CA LEU A 29 -1.52 -6.46 -3.56
C LEU A 29 -1.20 -6.69 -5.04
N HIS A 30 -0.79 -5.63 -5.72
CA HIS A 30 -0.51 -5.63 -7.16
C HIS A 30 0.96 -5.90 -7.48
N ALA A 31 1.88 -5.43 -6.64
CA ALA A 31 3.30 -5.60 -6.91
C ALA A 31 4.16 -5.55 -5.65
N VAL A 32 5.26 -6.32 -5.70
CA VAL A 32 6.38 -6.31 -4.77
C VAL A 32 7.64 -6.18 -5.61
N ASP A 33 8.20 -4.97 -5.68
CA ASP A 33 9.29 -4.63 -6.60
C ASP A 33 10.60 -4.36 -5.86
N PHE A 34 11.64 -5.11 -6.21
CA PHE A 34 13.00 -4.91 -5.71
C PHE A 34 13.79 -4.05 -6.70
N SER A 35 14.23 -2.87 -6.26
CA SER A 35 15.02 -1.98 -7.12
C SER A 35 16.45 -2.50 -7.30
N ARG A 36 16.90 -2.58 -8.55
CA ARG A 36 18.30 -2.87 -8.90
C ARG A 36 19.28 -1.86 -8.29
N GLU A 37 18.90 -0.59 -8.29
CA GLU A 37 19.71 0.52 -7.78
C GLU A 37 19.50 0.74 -6.26
N GLY A 38 19.02 -0.30 -5.55
CA GLY A 38 18.61 -0.28 -4.15
C GLY A 38 19.72 0.06 -3.13
N PRO A 39 19.45 -0.15 -1.82
CA PRO A 39 18.42 -1.03 -1.26
C PRO A 39 17.04 -0.36 -1.10
N LEU A 40 16.13 -0.68 -2.02
CA LEU A 40 14.76 -0.14 -2.07
C LEU A 40 13.78 -1.27 -2.45
N LEU A 41 12.74 -1.43 -1.63
CA LEU A 41 11.58 -2.30 -1.88
C LEU A 41 10.35 -1.41 -2.07
N THR A 42 9.53 -1.71 -3.07
CA THR A 42 8.28 -0.99 -3.31
C THR A 42 7.10 -1.95 -3.28
N LEU A 43 6.05 -1.57 -2.56
CA LEU A 43 4.78 -2.27 -2.49
C LEU A 43 3.73 -1.44 -3.21
N ARG A 44 2.95 -2.06 -4.09
CA ARG A 44 1.81 -1.40 -4.74
C ARG A 44 0.55 -2.17 -4.45
N PHE A 45 -0.44 -1.49 -3.87
CA PHE A 45 -1.69 -2.11 -3.43
C PHE A 45 -2.85 -1.11 -3.52
N ASP A 46 -4.06 -1.63 -3.59
CA ASP A 46 -5.26 -0.80 -3.53
C ASP A 46 -5.68 -0.55 -2.09
N MET A 47 -6.15 0.66 -1.83
CA MET A 47 -6.69 1.03 -0.53
C MET A 47 -8.02 0.28 -0.30
N PRO A 48 -8.29 -0.20 0.92
CA PRO A 48 -9.46 -1.04 1.19
C PRO A 48 -10.80 -0.32 1.04
N SER A 49 -10.80 1.02 1.10
CA SER A 49 -11.97 1.85 0.85
C SER A 49 -11.59 3.07 0.02
N TYR A 50 -12.45 3.47 -0.90
CA TYR A 50 -12.31 4.73 -1.62
C TYR A 50 -12.56 5.93 -0.67
N PRO A 51 -11.80 7.04 -0.78
CA PRO A 51 -11.99 8.19 0.11
C PRO A 51 -13.39 8.80 -0.05
N GLU A 52 -13.98 9.25 1.06
CA GLU A 52 -15.31 9.89 1.07
C GLU A 52 -15.31 11.20 0.27
N THR A 53 -14.21 11.95 0.34
CA THR A 53 -13.99 13.20 -0.39
C THR A 53 -12.76 13.07 -1.30
N PRO A 54 -12.87 12.34 -2.43
CA PRO A 54 -11.75 12.13 -3.33
C PRO A 54 -11.27 13.45 -3.96
N PRO A 55 -10.00 13.53 -4.40
CA PRO A 55 -9.54 14.65 -5.22
C PRO A 55 -10.47 14.93 -6.40
N LYS A 56 -10.77 16.20 -6.67
CA LYS A 56 -11.71 16.63 -7.73
C LYS A 56 -11.44 15.97 -9.09
N LYS A 57 -10.16 15.80 -9.44
CA LYS A 57 -9.73 15.13 -10.68
C LYS A 57 -10.19 13.67 -10.74
N TRP A 58 -10.23 12.95 -9.62
CA TRP A 58 -10.68 11.56 -9.56
C TRP A 58 -12.19 11.47 -9.70
N SER A 59 -12.94 12.37 -9.03
CA SER A 59 -14.40 12.47 -9.18
C SER A 59 -14.82 12.72 -10.63
N VAL A 60 -14.17 13.69 -11.29
CA VAL A 60 -14.47 14.05 -12.69
C VAL A 60 -14.18 12.88 -13.65
N GLN A 61 -13.16 12.07 -13.36
CA GLN A 61 -12.81 10.90 -14.17
C GLN A 61 -13.63 9.64 -13.83
N GLY A 62 -14.47 9.68 -12.80
CA GLY A 62 -15.25 8.53 -12.34
C GLY A 62 -14.37 7.40 -11.80
N PHE A 63 -13.28 7.74 -11.12
CA PHE A 63 -12.46 6.75 -10.41
C PHE A 63 -13.20 6.24 -9.17
N ASP A 64 -12.99 4.96 -8.88
CA ASP A 64 -13.63 4.22 -7.79
C ASP A 64 -12.62 3.52 -6.87
N THR A 65 -11.34 3.52 -7.25
CA THR A 65 -10.27 2.84 -6.53
C THR A 65 -9.10 3.78 -6.33
N ALA A 66 -8.59 3.83 -5.10
CA ALA A 66 -7.36 4.53 -4.76
C ALA A 66 -6.24 3.50 -4.61
N GLN A 67 -5.13 3.70 -5.32
CA GLN A 67 -3.97 2.83 -5.30
C GLN A 67 -2.78 3.59 -4.70
N VAL A 68 -2.04 2.89 -3.84
CA VAL A 68 -0.85 3.41 -3.16
C VAL A 68 0.36 2.62 -3.60
N THR A 69 1.43 3.36 -3.87
CA THR A 69 2.79 2.82 -3.98
C THR A 69 3.58 3.26 -2.75
N MET A 70 3.88 2.31 -1.87
CA MET A 70 4.67 2.51 -0.66
C MET A 70 6.10 2.06 -0.87
N ALA A 71 7.07 2.90 -0.51
CA ALA A 71 8.49 2.62 -0.65
C ALA A 71 9.14 2.42 0.71
N LEU A 72 9.92 1.35 0.83
CA LEU A 72 10.78 1.01 1.96
C LEU A 72 12.23 1.26 1.54
N ALA A 73 12.84 2.34 2.03
CA ALA A 73 14.20 2.73 1.65
C ALA A 73 15.22 2.39 2.74
N GLY A 74 16.42 1.97 2.30
CA GLY A 74 17.42 1.47 3.22
C GLY A 74 17.03 0.10 3.77
N VAL A 75 16.51 -0.79 2.92
CA VAL A 75 16.11 -2.16 3.30
C VAL A 75 17.32 -2.90 3.88
N ARG A 76 17.14 -3.49 5.06
CA ARG A 76 18.18 -4.24 5.79
C ARG A 76 17.92 -5.74 5.75
N THR A 77 16.67 -6.13 5.91
CA THR A 77 16.21 -7.52 5.80
C THR A 77 14.95 -7.58 4.98
N VAL A 78 14.79 -8.65 4.22
CA VAL A 78 13.58 -8.95 3.48
C VAL A 78 13.48 -10.46 3.25
N SER A 79 12.29 -11.00 3.47
CA SER A 79 11.91 -12.35 3.08
C SER A 79 10.54 -12.32 2.42
N LEU A 80 10.34 -13.17 1.42
CA LEU A 80 9.07 -13.37 0.75
C LEU A 80 8.87 -14.88 0.61
N THR A 81 7.75 -15.39 1.14
CA THR A 81 7.36 -16.79 1.08
C THR A 81 5.96 -16.88 0.50
N GLY A 82 5.79 -17.71 -0.53
CA GLY A 82 4.52 -17.83 -1.23
C GLY A 82 4.25 -16.64 -2.15
N PHE A 83 3.69 -16.93 -3.32
CA PHE A 83 3.28 -15.93 -4.29
C PHE A 83 2.19 -16.51 -5.19
N THR A 84 1.12 -15.75 -5.40
CA THR A 84 -0.05 -16.18 -6.17
C THR A 84 -0.57 -15.02 -7.01
N SER A 85 -1.48 -15.31 -7.95
CA SER A 85 -2.27 -14.29 -8.64
C SER A 85 -3.29 -13.66 -7.69
N ASP A 86 -3.53 -12.36 -7.89
CA ASP A 86 -4.55 -11.55 -7.19
C ASP A 86 -4.53 -11.71 -5.65
N PRO A 87 -3.36 -11.60 -4.99
CA PRO A 87 -3.27 -11.79 -3.55
C PRO A 87 -3.99 -10.65 -2.81
N VAL A 88 -4.78 -11.04 -1.81
CA VAL A 88 -5.37 -10.13 -0.82
C VAL A 88 -4.64 -10.37 0.50
N VAL A 89 -4.13 -9.30 1.10
CA VAL A 89 -3.20 -9.37 2.24
C VAL A 89 -3.52 -8.33 3.30
N ASP A 90 -3.07 -8.60 4.53
CA ASP A 90 -2.97 -7.57 5.56
C ASP A 90 -1.55 -6.99 5.55
N ILE A 91 -1.42 -5.67 5.73
CA ILE A 91 -0.13 -4.97 5.82
C ILE A 91 -0.03 -4.28 7.17
N VAL A 92 0.98 -4.64 7.95
CA VAL A 92 1.20 -4.09 9.30
C VAL A 92 2.56 -3.40 9.33
N LEU A 93 2.58 -2.19 9.88
CA LEU A 93 3.79 -1.42 10.14
C LEU A 93 4.04 -1.33 11.64
N SER A 94 5.30 -1.45 12.04
CA SER A 94 5.72 -1.27 13.42
C SER A 94 7.09 -0.58 13.49
N GLY A 95 7.36 0.06 14.63
CA GLY A 95 8.63 0.78 14.88
C GLY A 95 9.69 -0.10 15.54
N GLY A 96 10.93 0.42 15.60
CA GLY A 96 12.09 -0.23 16.22
C GLY A 96 13.39 0.45 15.80
N ASP A 97 14.40 -0.32 15.42
CA ASP A 97 15.58 0.19 14.71
C ASP A 97 15.25 0.41 13.22
N GLY A 98 14.46 1.45 12.96
CA GLY A 98 13.82 1.73 11.68
C GLY A 98 12.33 1.38 11.69
N VAL A 99 11.82 0.92 10.54
CA VAL A 99 10.43 0.49 10.36
C VAL A 99 10.42 -0.97 9.90
N ALA A 100 9.65 -1.79 10.61
CA ALA A 100 9.33 -3.15 10.20
C ALA A 100 7.99 -3.17 9.47
N VAL A 101 7.94 -3.90 8.36
CA VAL A 101 6.75 -4.11 7.54
C VAL A 101 6.50 -5.60 7.42
N GLU A 102 5.29 -6.00 7.77
CA GLU A 102 4.81 -7.37 7.66
C GLU A 102 3.60 -7.41 6.73
N ILE A 103 3.59 -8.35 5.80
CA ILE A 103 2.49 -8.67 4.91
C ILE A 103 2.10 -10.11 5.16
N CYS A 104 0.84 -10.36 5.48
CA CYS A 104 0.36 -11.70 5.81
C CYS A 104 -0.93 -12.04 5.07
N SER A 105 -0.93 -13.23 4.48
CA SER A 105 -2.10 -14.01 4.11
C SER A 105 -1.73 -15.49 4.12
N ASP A 106 -2.69 -16.36 3.84
CA ASP A 106 -2.45 -17.81 3.71
C ASP A 106 -1.49 -18.16 2.55
N SER A 107 -1.37 -17.28 1.56
CA SER A 107 -0.64 -17.53 0.30
C SER A 107 0.59 -16.65 0.09
N VAL A 108 0.70 -15.53 0.81
CA VAL A 108 1.81 -14.58 0.71
C VAL A 108 2.22 -14.12 2.10
N GLN A 109 3.50 -14.33 2.43
CA GLN A 109 4.12 -13.81 3.64
C GLN A 109 5.36 -13.00 3.26
N LEU A 110 5.39 -11.72 3.61
CA LEU A 110 6.57 -10.87 3.44
C LEU A 110 6.89 -10.21 4.77
N GLN A 111 8.18 -10.27 5.14
CA GLN A 111 8.70 -9.55 6.30
C GLN A 111 9.91 -8.75 5.85
N ALA A 112 9.90 -7.45 6.12
CA ALA A 112 10.98 -6.55 5.77
C ALA A 112 11.29 -5.55 6.89
N SER A 113 12.55 -5.13 6.97
CA SER A 113 12.96 -3.98 7.79
C SER A 113 13.70 -2.96 6.94
N ALA A 114 13.41 -1.69 7.17
CA ALA A 114 13.98 -0.58 6.42
C ALA A 114 14.29 0.61 7.32
N ALA A 115 15.16 1.50 6.86
CA ALA A 115 15.48 2.72 7.59
C ALA A 115 14.28 3.67 7.66
N VAL A 116 13.55 3.82 6.55
CA VAL A 116 12.37 4.68 6.44
C VAL A 116 11.33 4.10 5.50
N VAL A 117 10.08 4.51 5.70
CA VAL A 117 8.95 4.20 4.80
C VAL A 117 8.27 5.49 4.38
N TYR A 118 7.86 5.57 3.12
CA TYR A 118 7.17 6.74 2.58
C TYR A 118 6.20 6.35 1.46
N ILE A 119 5.23 7.22 1.20
CA ILE A 119 4.34 7.09 0.06
C ILE A 119 5.05 7.67 -1.16
N ALA A 120 5.38 6.82 -2.13
CA ALA A 120 6.01 7.23 -3.38
C ALA A 120 4.98 7.75 -4.39
N GLN A 121 3.79 7.17 -4.40
CA GLN A 121 2.70 7.57 -5.28
C GLN A 121 1.34 7.27 -4.67
N ILE A 122 0.37 8.15 -4.95
CA ILE A 122 -1.05 7.89 -4.76
C ILE A 122 -1.74 8.18 -6.09
N SER A 123 -2.46 7.21 -6.61
CA SER A 123 -3.20 7.31 -7.87
C SER A 123 -4.63 6.82 -7.69
N GLY A 124 -5.54 7.33 -8.50
CA GLY A 124 -6.89 6.78 -8.61
C GLY A 124 -7.05 6.12 -9.97
N TYR A 125 -7.91 5.11 -10.04
CA TYR A 125 -8.36 4.55 -11.31
C TYR A 125 -9.81 4.06 -11.19
N ARG A 126 -10.39 3.69 -12.33
CA ARG A 126 -11.69 3.05 -12.39
C ARG A 126 -11.48 1.56 -12.63
N THR A 127 -11.93 0.74 -11.71
CA THR A 127 -11.89 -0.72 -11.89
C THR A 127 -12.77 -1.09 -13.08
N ALA A 128 -12.30 -2.01 -13.91
CA ALA A 128 -13.17 -2.62 -14.91
C ALA A 128 -14.24 -3.38 -14.12
N GLY A 129 -15.44 -2.82 -14.02
CA GLY A 129 -16.52 -3.43 -13.26
C GLY A 129 -16.63 -4.90 -13.63
N ALA A 130 -16.83 -5.77 -12.63
CA ALA A 130 -17.14 -7.17 -12.86
C ALA A 130 -18.26 -7.20 -13.91
N ALA A 131 -17.90 -7.57 -15.14
CA ALA A 131 -18.87 -7.71 -16.20
C ALA A 131 -19.87 -8.73 -15.67
N GLY A 132 -21.11 -8.28 -15.43
CA GLY A 132 -22.16 -9.14 -14.95
C GLY A 132 -22.16 -10.39 -15.80
N SER A 133 -22.00 -11.54 -15.14
CA SER A 133 -22.34 -12.83 -15.70
C SER A 133 -23.82 -12.77 -16.07
N ALA A 134 -24.08 -12.44 -17.34
CA ALA A 134 -25.35 -12.68 -18.01
C ALA A 134 -25.37 -14.12 -18.52
#